data_AF-A0AA38I0Q8-F1
#
_entry.id   AF-A0AA38I0Q8-F1
#
_cell.length_a   1.000
_cell.length_b   1.000
_cell.length_c   1.000
_cell.angle_alpha   90.00
_cell.angle_beta   90.00
_cell.angle_gamma   90.00
#
_symmetry.space_group_name_H-M   'P 1'
#
loop_
_entity.id
_entity.type
_entity.pdbx_description
1 polymer ?
#
loop_
_entity_poly.entity_id
_entity_poly.type
_entity_poly.pdbx_seq_one_letter_code
_entity_poly.pdbx_strand_id
1 'polypeptide(L)'
;MKKQIFLALALFAVISSVECDSSEDLLEEVKFKHALQYVSTHKDDIKIGIQKLETQCPGVTEKLKQAIKSFKECADKVDDSLTVCQAIQSYALNCTTPLLKVVDDCVPPKARGLPKFALESLVSVADYLCKQPGESIFELGNPCLWQDAEGEEHEQCAKNLKEISAKVEQSDTIPSKEEICGVLTGVRVCVQSGVTANCKNQKTRNAVIGFFDAAVAPCKQIPLDALTSPDKTLTSITNNFL
;
A
#
# COMPACT_ATOMS: atom_id res chain seq x y z
N MET A 1 -2.50 -15.66 -0.15
CA MET A 1 -2.64 -14.23 0.26
C MET A 1 -1.87 -13.79 1.50
N LYS A 2 -1.74 -14.61 2.55
CA LYS A 2 -1.41 -14.10 3.91
C LYS A 2 0.05 -13.70 4.23
N LYS A 3 1.05 -13.78 3.34
CA LYS A 3 2.46 -13.67 3.78
C LYS A 3 3.28 -12.51 3.23
N GLN A 4 3.01 -12.02 2.02
CA GLN A 4 3.82 -10.95 1.41
C GLN A 4 3.13 -9.57 1.41
N ILE A 5 1.83 -9.52 1.13
CA ILE A 5 1.00 -8.32 1.41
C ILE A 5 0.98 -8.06 2.92
N PHE A 6 0.99 -9.12 3.73
CA PHE A 6 1.22 -9.05 5.17
C PHE A 6 2.61 -8.58 5.52
N LEU A 7 3.65 -8.77 4.70
CA LEU A 7 4.97 -8.24 5.04
C LEU A 7 5.00 -6.72 4.89
N ALA A 8 4.33 -6.17 3.89
CA ALA A 8 4.20 -4.72 3.69
C ALA A 8 3.23 -4.07 4.69
N LEU A 9 2.06 -4.69 4.91
CA LEU A 9 1.11 -4.27 5.95
C LEU A 9 1.65 -4.48 7.36
N ALA A 10 2.42 -5.54 7.61
CA ALA A 10 3.06 -5.77 8.89
C ALA A 10 4.35 -4.99 9.05
N LEU A 11 5.05 -4.56 8.00
CA LEU A 11 6.05 -3.50 8.10
C LEU A 11 5.36 -2.19 8.50
N PHE A 12 4.22 -1.85 7.91
CA PHE A 12 3.41 -0.70 8.32
C PHE A 12 2.88 -0.82 9.75
N ALA A 13 2.42 -2.01 10.15
CA ALA A 13 1.92 -2.26 11.48
C ALA A 13 3.05 -2.36 12.52
N VAL A 14 4.22 -2.92 12.17
CA VAL A 14 5.45 -2.89 12.98
C VAL A 14 5.88 -1.44 13.16
N ILE A 15 5.95 -0.64 12.10
CA ILE A 15 6.18 0.83 12.17
C ILE A 15 5.15 1.51 13.08
N SER A 16 3.90 1.07 13.07
CA SER A 16 2.82 1.61 13.91
C SER A 16 2.78 1.02 15.33
N SER A 17 3.62 0.05 15.69
CA SER A 17 3.55 -0.70 16.95
C SER A 17 4.86 -0.78 17.73
N VAL A 18 5.90 -0.07 17.29
CA VAL A 18 7.07 0.19 18.15
C VAL A 18 6.65 1.21 19.22
N GLU A 19 5.94 0.71 20.23
CA GLU A 19 5.77 1.21 21.61
C GLU A 19 5.50 2.72 21.79
N CYS A 20 4.23 3.12 21.81
CA CYS A 20 3.78 4.29 22.57
C CYS A 20 3.39 3.82 23.98
N ASP A 21 4.20 4.21 24.96
CA ASP A 21 3.86 4.07 26.37
C ASP A 21 2.91 5.21 26.75
N SER A 22 1.84 4.83 27.42
CA SER A 22 0.72 5.63 27.96
C SER A 22 0.87 7.17 28.05
N SER A 23 0.10 7.91 27.24
CA SER A 23 -0.50 9.18 27.68
C SER A 23 -1.83 9.45 26.97
N GLU A 24 -2.74 10.09 27.70
CA GLU A 24 -4.18 10.16 27.45
C GLU A 24 -4.56 11.04 26.24
N ASP A 25 -5.13 10.41 25.20
CA ASP A 25 -6.15 11.00 24.32
C ASP A 25 -7.00 9.88 23.69
N LEU A 26 -8.32 9.95 23.85
CA LEU A 26 -9.28 8.86 23.52
C LEU A 26 -9.26 8.42 22.05
N LEU A 27 -8.88 9.31 21.13
CA LEU A 27 -8.76 9.00 19.71
C LEU A 27 -7.41 8.34 19.36
N GLU A 28 -6.36 8.65 20.13
CA GLU A 28 -5.05 8.00 20.02
C GLU A 28 -5.07 6.61 20.62
N GLU A 29 -5.73 6.43 21.76
CA GLU A 29 -5.90 5.12 22.41
C GLU A 29 -6.61 4.12 21.50
N VAL A 30 -7.65 4.54 20.77
CA VAL A 30 -8.40 3.66 19.86
C VAL A 30 -7.56 3.27 18.63
N LYS A 31 -6.85 4.22 18.01
CA LYS A 31 -6.00 3.94 16.84
C LYS A 31 -4.81 3.06 17.20
N PHE A 32 -4.17 3.36 18.33
CA PHE A 32 -3.03 2.62 18.85
C PHE A 32 -3.43 1.21 19.27
N LYS A 33 -4.57 1.05 19.94
CA LYS A 33 -5.11 -0.26 20.31
C LYS A 33 -5.39 -1.13 19.09
N HIS A 34 -5.91 -0.57 17.99
CA HIS A 34 -6.12 -1.34 16.76
C HIS A 34 -4.81 -1.73 16.07
N ALA A 35 -3.81 -0.84 16.02
CA ALA A 35 -2.49 -1.15 15.47
C ALA A 35 -1.76 -2.22 16.31
N LEU A 36 -1.77 -2.08 17.64
CA LEU A 36 -1.23 -3.06 18.57
C LEU A 36 -1.97 -4.39 18.50
N GLN A 37 -3.30 -4.36 18.45
CA GLN A 37 -4.10 -5.57 18.30
C GLN A 37 -3.77 -6.26 16.97
N TYR A 38 -3.59 -5.50 15.89
CA TYR A 38 -3.18 -6.05 14.61
C TYR A 38 -1.80 -6.72 14.69
N VAL A 39 -0.80 -6.05 15.28
CA VAL A 39 0.55 -6.63 15.43
C VAL A 39 0.56 -7.81 16.38
N SER A 40 -0.16 -7.75 17.48
CA SER A 40 -0.32 -8.87 18.40
C SER A 40 -0.98 -10.07 17.70
N THR A 41 -2.01 -9.82 16.90
CA THR A 41 -2.75 -10.85 16.15
C THR A 41 -1.87 -11.49 15.07
N HIS A 42 -0.94 -10.73 14.48
CA HIS A 42 -0.08 -11.18 13.37
C HIS A 42 1.38 -11.36 13.77
N LYS A 43 1.67 -11.47 15.07
CA LYS A 43 3.03 -11.58 15.61
C LYS A 43 3.79 -12.77 15.03
N ASP A 44 3.10 -13.90 14.86
CA ASP A 44 3.69 -15.11 14.30
C ASP A 44 4.03 -14.95 12.81
N ASP A 45 3.17 -14.28 12.04
CA ASP A 45 3.43 -13.99 10.62
C ASP A 45 4.62 -13.02 10.46
N ILE A 46 4.71 -11.99 11.31
CA ILE A 46 5.87 -11.08 11.38
C ILE A 46 7.14 -11.86 11.70
N LYS A 47 7.10 -12.73 12.71
CA LYS A 47 8.25 -13.53 13.12
C LYS A 47 8.70 -14.47 12.01
N ILE A 48 7.77 -15.14 11.33
CA ILE A 48 8.06 -15.99 10.17
C ILE A 48 8.67 -15.15 9.03
N GLY A 49 8.15 -13.94 8.80
CA GLY A 49 8.67 -13.01 7.81
C GLY A 49 10.12 -12.60 8.09
N ILE A 50 10.43 -12.19 9.33
CA ILE A 50 11.78 -11.85 9.77
C ILE A 50 12.71 -13.06 9.65
N GLN A 51 12.27 -14.26 10.06
CA GLN A 51 13.07 -15.48 9.91
C GLN A 51 13.39 -15.80 8.44
N LYS A 52 12.42 -15.60 7.53
CA LYS A 52 12.68 -15.76 6.09
C LYS A 52 13.68 -14.74 5.57
N LEU A 53 13.57 -13.48 6.01
CA LEU A 53 14.54 -12.44 5.68
C LEU A 53 15.92 -12.79 6.23
N GLU A 54 16.04 -13.31 7.44
CA GLU A 54 17.31 -13.74 8.03
C GLU A 54 17.98 -14.87 7.24
N THR A 55 17.20 -15.83 6.76
CA THR A 55 17.71 -16.91 5.90
C THR A 55 18.24 -16.38 4.57
N GLN A 56 17.63 -15.33 4.01
CA GLN A 56 18.04 -14.72 2.72
C GLN A 56 19.11 -13.63 2.88
N CYS A 57 19.14 -12.98 4.04
CA CYS A 57 19.98 -11.83 4.37
C CYS A 57 20.49 -11.98 5.82
N PRO A 58 21.56 -12.77 6.05
CA PRO A 58 22.09 -12.99 7.39
C PRO A 58 22.46 -11.67 8.08
N GLY A 59 22.07 -11.54 9.35
CA GLY A 59 22.28 -10.34 10.17
C GLY A 59 21.23 -9.24 9.97
N VAL A 60 20.21 -9.45 9.14
CA VAL A 60 19.13 -8.46 8.93
C VAL A 60 18.34 -8.18 10.21
N THR A 61 18.17 -9.16 11.08
CA THR A 61 17.42 -8.98 12.34
C THR A 61 18.06 -7.90 13.22
N GLU A 62 19.37 -7.90 13.37
CA GLU A 62 20.07 -6.87 14.16
C GLU A 62 20.04 -5.51 13.48
N LYS A 63 20.17 -5.46 12.15
CA LYS A 63 20.00 -4.22 11.38
C LYS A 63 18.59 -3.64 11.52
N LEU A 64 17.56 -4.49 11.49
CA LEU A 64 16.17 -4.09 11.70
C LEU A 64 15.97 -3.54 13.10
N LYS A 65 16.51 -4.18 14.15
CA LYS A 65 16.45 -3.64 15.52
C LYS A 65 17.07 -2.25 15.62
N GLN A 66 18.23 -2.02 15.00
CA GLN A 66 18.87 -0.71 14.99
C GLN A 66 18.06 0.33 14.19
N ALA A 67 17.50 -0.06 13.05
CA ALA A 67 16.63 0.79 12.24
C ALA A 67 15.33 1.14 12.97
N ILE A 68 14.74 0.19 13.71
CA ILE A 68 13.59 0.41 14.59
C ILE A 68 13.92 1.43 15.69
N LYS A 69 15.08 1.27 16.34
CA LYS A 69 15.53 2.25 17.34
C LYS A 69 15.68 3.65 16.74
N SER A 70 16.29 3.74 15.56
CA SER A 70 16.47 5.02 14.84
C SER A 70 15.12 5.64 14.43
N PHE A 71 14.16 4.80 14.02
CA PHE A 71 12.79 5.22 13.75
C PHE A 71 12.16 5.82 15.01
N LYS A 72 12.28 5.16 16.16
CA LYS A 72 11.74 5.65 17.44
C LYS A 72 12.35 6.99 17.85
N GLU A 73 13.68 7.10 17.81
CA GLU A 73 14.38 8.36 18.12
C GLU A 73 14.01 9.51 17.17
N CYS A 74 13.60 9.20 15.93
CA CYS A 74 13.05 10.17 14.99
C CYS A 74 11.61 10.52 15.35
N ALA A 75 10.78 9.51 15.62
CA ALA A 75 9.38 9.68 15.96
C ALA A 75 9.19 10.52 17.24
N ASP A 76 10.00 10.28 18.27
CA ASP A 76 10.01 11.02 19.54
C ASP A 76 10.38 12.51 19.37
N LYS A 77 10.94 12.91 18.22
CA LYS A 77 11.30 14.29 17.90
C LYS A 77 10.26 14.99 17.01
N VAL A 78 9.27 14.26 16.53
CA VAL A 78 8.18 14.85 15.76
C VAL A 78 7.27 15.61 16.73
N ASP A 79 6.87 16.80 16.33
CA ASP A 79 6.04 17.68 17.14
C ASP A 79 4.61 17.12 17.27
N ASP A 80 4.13 16.95 18.50
CA ASP A 80 2.78 16.43 18.80
C ASP A 80 1.67 17.38 18.34
N SER A 81 1.99 18.65 18.03
CA SER A 81 1.02 19.62 17.50
C SER A 81 0.72 19.46 16.01
N LEU A 82 1.39 18.53 15.32
CA LEU A 82 1.15 18.28 13.90
C LEU A 82 -0.24 17.72 13.64
N THR A 83 -0.89 18.21 12.58
CA THR A 83 -2.10 17.56 12.07
C THR A 83 -1.78 16.15 11.60
N VAL A 84 -2.78 15.26 11.57
CA VAL A 84 -2.64 13.87 11.08
C VAL A 84 -1.92 13.80 9.71
N CYS A 85 -2.17 14.77 8.85
CA CYS A 85 -1.56 14.87 7.52
C CYS A 85 -0.07 15.23 7.56
N GLN A 86 0.30 16.21 8.38
CA GLN A 86 1.70 16.59 8.58
C GLN A 86 2.47 15.50 9.35
N ALA A 87 1.80 14.83 10.28
CA ALA A 87 2.31 13.67 10.98
C ALA A 87 2.63 12.55 10.00
N ILE A 88 1.69 12.15 9.13
CA ILE A 88 1.94 11.10 8.12
C ILE A 88 3.16 11.46 7.26
N GLN A 89 3.27 12.69 6.76
CA GLN A 89 4.45 13.07 5.97
C GLN A 89 5.75 13.00 6.78
N SER A 90 5.73 13.48 8.03
CA SER A 90 6.92 13.52 8.90
C SER A 90 7.36 12.13 9.32
N TYR A 91 6.45 11.29 9.80
CA TYR A 91 6.75 9.91 10.21
C TYR A 91 7.07 9.02 9.01
N ALA A 92 6.21 9.03 7.98
CA ALA A 92 6.32 8.10 6.87
C ALA A 92 7.59 8.37 6.05
N LEU A 93 7.88 9.61 5.67
CA LEU A 93 9.02 9.89 4.80
C LEU A 93 10.35 9.98 5.56
N ASN A 94 10.37 10.68 6.69
CA ASN A 94 11.63 11.00 7.35
C ASN A 94 12.08 9.88 8.30
N CYS A 95 11.16 9.34 9.10
CA CYS A 95 11.54 8.38 10.13
C CYS A 95 11.68 6.94 9.60
N THR A 96 10.98 6.55 8.53
CA THR A 96 11.07 5.18 8.01
C THR A 96 12.28 4.91 7.11
N THR A 97 13.04 5.94 6.72
CA THR A 97 14.18 5.79 5.80
C THR A 97 15.19 4.72 6.23
N PRO A 98 15.61 4.62 7.50
CA PRO A 98 16.50 3.55 7.96
C PRO A 98 15.88 2.16 7.80
N LEU A 99 14.58 2.01 8.06
CA LEU A 99 13.86 0.75 7.92
C LEU A 99 13.77 0.32 6.45
N LEU A 100 13.37 1.25 5.59
CA LEU A 100 13.28 1.01 4.15
C LEU A 100 14.62 0.55 3.60
N LYS A 101 15.71 1.19 4.00
CA LYS A 101 17.06 0.81 3.55
C LYS A 101 17.43 -0.61 3.93
N VAL A 102 17.17 -1.02 5.17
CA VAL A 102 17.49 -2.39 5.62
C VAL A 102 16.70 -3.43 4.84
N VAL A 103 15.41 -3.17 4.58
CA VAL A 103 14.58 -4.08 3.78
C VAL A 103 15.06 -4.09 2.33
N ASP A 104 15.37 -2.92 1.76
CA ASP A 104 15.80 -2.78 0.36
C ASP A 104 17.12 -3.49 0.06
N ASP A 105 18.06 -3.42 1.00
CA ASP A 105 19.36 -4.10 0.90
C ASP A 105 19.22 -5.64 0.92
N CYS A 106 18.13 -6.15 1.50
CA CYS A 106 17.88 -7.57 1.70
C CYS A 106 16.90 -8.21 0.69
N VAL A 107 16.27 -7.43 -0.19
CA VAL A 107 15.44 -7.96 -1.27
C VAL A 107 16.27 -8.25 -2.53
N PRO A 108 15.83 -9.17 -3.40
CA PRO A 108 16.47 -9.43 -4.68
C PRO A 108 16.58 -8.16 -5.54
N PRO A 109 17.57 -8.05 -6.46
CA PRO A 109 17.77 -6.86 -7.28
C PRO A 109 16.52 -6.36 -8.01
N LYS A 110 15.68 -7.28 -8.52
CA LYS A 110 14.42 -6.95 -9.20
C LYS A 110 13.37 -6.28 -8.31
N ALA A 111 13.51 -6.44 -7.00
CA ALA A 111 12.61 -5.92 -5.98
C ALA A 111 13.17 -4.70 -5.24
N ARG A 112 14.37 -4.25 -5.60
CA ARG A 112 14.96 -3.04 -5.02
C ARG A 112 14.14 -1.80 -5.37
N GLY A 113 14.09 -0.89 -4.43
CA GLY A 113 13.23 0.27 -4.38
C GLY A 113 11.74 -0.03 -4.21
N LEU A 114 11.29 -1.29 -4.11
CA LEU A 114 9.88 -1.60 -3.85
C LEU A 114 9.38 -1.07 -2.50
N PRO A 115 10.12 -1.23 -1.38
CA PRO A 115 9.65 -0.70 -0.10
C PRO A 115 9.45 0.82 -0.16
N LYS A 116 10.40 1.52 -0.78
CA LYS A 116 10.30 2.96 -1.01
C LYS A 116 9.11 3.32 -1.90
N PHE A 117 8.93 2.60 -3.00
CA PHE A 117 7.80 2.79 -3.91
C PHE A 117 6.45 2.59 -3.19
N ALA A 118 6.31 1.54 -2.37
CA ALA A 118 5.09 1.30 -1.61
C ALA A 118 4.79 2.44 -0.62
N LEU A 119 5.83 2.94 0.05
CA LEU A 119 5.71 4.11 0.92
C LEU A 119 5.28 5.37 0.13
N GLU A 120 5.90 5.63 -1.02
CA GLU A 120 5.55 6.76 -1.88
C GLU A 120 4.09 6.71 -2.34
N SER A 121 3.57 5.51 -2.67
CA SER A 121 2.14 5.32 -3.00
C SER A 121 1.24 5.64 -1.81
N LEU A 122 1.60 5.19 -0.60
CA LEU A 122 0.82 5.46 0.61
C LEU A 122 0.83 6.93 0.99
N VAL A 123 1.98 7.59 0.89
CA VAL A 123 2.12 9.03 1.14
C VAL A 123 1.35 9.83 0.09
N SER A 124 1.37 9.42 -1.17
CA SER A 124 0.58 10.05 -2.24
C SER A 124 -0.92 9.96 -1.95
N VAL A 125 -1.41 8.78 -1.54
CA VAL A 125 -2.82 8.59 -1.12
C VAL A 125 -3.15 9.46 0.09
N ALA A 126 -2.29 9.48 1.11
CA ALA A 126 -2.49 10.30 2.30
C ALA A 126 -2.55 11.79 1.95
N ASP A 127 -1.62 12.29 1.14
CA ASP A 127 -1.59 13.68 0.66
C ASP A 127 -2.86 14.03 -0.12
N TYR A 128 -3.35 13.13 -0.96
CA TYR A 128 -4.64 13.30 -1.63
C TYR A 128 -5.79 13.42 -0.63
N LEU A 129 -5.93 12.48 0.31
CA LEU A 129 -6.99 12.49 1.32
C LEU A 129 -6.94 13.74 2.20
N CYS A 130 -5.74 14.19 2.54
CA CYS A 130 -5.50 15.39 3.33
C CYS A 130 -5.91 16.69 2.64
N LYS A 131 -5.97 16.70 1.31
CA LYS A 131 -6.46 17.83 0.51
C LYS A 131 -7.96 17.76 0.24
N GLN A 132 -8.60 16.63 0.53
CA GLN A 132 -10.02 16.47 0.34
C GLN A 132 -10.81 17.10 1.49
N PRO A 133 -11.98 17.69 1.22
CA PRO A 133 -12.93 18.01 2.28
C PRO A 133 -13.41 16.71 2.93
N GLY A 134 -13.74 16.74 4.23
CA GLY A 134 -14.17 15.55 4.97
C GLY A 134 -15.36 14.84 4.30
N GLU A 135 -16.28 15.58 3.68
CA GLU A 135 -17.39 15.02 2.89
C GLU A 135 -16.91 14.06 1.79
N SER A 136 -15.87 14.42 1.04
CA SER A 136 -15.32 13.58 -0.04
C SER A 136 -14.70 12.28 0.50
N ILE A 137 -14.22 12.26 1.74
CA ILE A 137 -13.66 11.03 2.35
C ILE A 137 -14.79 10.04 2.66
N PHE A 138 -15.93 10.52 3.17
CA PHE A 138 -17.10 9.67 3.42
C PHE A 138 -17.66 9.05 2.14
N GLU A 139 -17.47 9.70 0.99
CA GLU A 139 -17.87 9.15 -0.30
C GLU A 139 -17.05 7.92 -0.72
N LEU A 140 -15.85 7.69 -0.16
CA LEU A 140 -15.12 6.44 -0.37
C LEU A 140 -15.84 5.24 0.26
N GLY A 141 -16.75 5.51 1.20
CA GLY A 141 -17.66 4.56 1.80
C GLY A 141 -19.07 4.58 1.18
N ASN A 142 -19.23 5.07 -0.05
CA ASN A 142 -20.54 5.10 -0.67
C ASN A 142 -20.99 3.69 -1.10
N PRO A 143 -22.22 3.25 -0.76
CA PRO A 143 -22.71 1.94 -1.13
C PRO A 143 -22.69 1.62 -2.63
N CYS A 144 -22.81 2.60 -3.52
CA CYS A 144 -22.76 2.37 -4.98
C CYS A 144 -21.43 1.74 -5.46
N LEU A 145 -20.40 1.72 -4.61
CA LEU A 145 -19.11 1.10 -4.87
C LEU A 145 -19.12 -0.42 -4.68
N TRP A 146 -20.11 -0.99 -3.98
CA TRP A 146 -20.16 -2.42 -3.63
C TRP A 146 -21.57 -3.04 -3.61
N GLN A 147 -22.62 -2.26 -3.38
CA GLN A 147 -24.01 -2.67 -3.60
C GLN A 147 -24.33 -2.36 -5.07
N ASP A 148 -24.83 -3.38 -5.78
CA ASP A 148 -25.34 -3.27 -7.16
C ASP A 148 -24.27 -3.22 -8.27
N ALA A 149 -23.07 -3.74 -8.01
CA ALA A 149 -22.08 -3.96 -9.07
C ALA A 149 -22.44 -5.20 -9.92
N GLU A 150 -23.58 -5.12 -10.61
CA GLU A 150 -24.07 -6.12 -11.55
C GLU A 150 -23.76 -5.67 -12.99
N GLY A 151 -23.06 -6.51 -13.74
CA GLY A 151 -22.68 -6.23 -15.13
C GLY A 151 -21.41 -6.98 -15.55
N GLU A 152 -21.36 -7.37 -16.83
CA GLU A 152 -20.24 -8.14 -17.41
C GLU A 152 -18.88 -7.44 -17.22
N GLU A 153 -18.85 -6.10 -17.26
CA GLU A 153 -17.62 -5.32 -17.06
C GLU A 153 -17.05 -5.43 -15.63
N HIS A 154 -17.92 -5.45 -14.62
CA HIS A 154 -17.51 -5.60 -13.23
C HIS A 154 -17.03 -7.04 -12.96
N GLU A 155 -17.73 -8.03 -13.50
CA GLU A 155 -17.32 -9.44 -13.41
C GLU A 155 -15.96 -9.68 -14.10
N GLN A 156 -15.76 -9.09 -15.28
CA GLN A 156 -14.49 -9.18 -15.99
C GLN A 156 -13.37 -8.48 -15.23
N CYS A 157 -13.62 -7.33 -14.60
CA CYS A 157 -12.66 -6.74 -13.70
C CYS A 157 -12.32 -7.67 -12.53
N ALA A 158 -13.33 -8.15 -11.80
CA ALA A 158 -13.12 -8.97 -10.61
C ALA A 158 -12.30 -10.22 -10.97
N LYS A 159 -12.56 -10.80 -12.14
CA LYS A 159 -11.78 -11.89 -12.72
C LYS A 159 -10.34 -11.48 -13.01
N ASN A 160 -10.11 -10.35 -13.68
CA ASN A 160 -8.76 -9.85 -13.97
C ASN A 160 -7.97 -9.60 -12.68
N LEU A 161 -8.59 -9.00 -11.66
CA LEU A 161 -7.97 -8.78 -10.35
C LEU A 161 -7.63 -10.08 -9.64
N LYS A 162 -8.52 -11.07 -9.71
CA LYS A 162 -8.30 -12.40 -9.14
C LYS A 162 -7.20 -13.17 -9.86
N GLU A 163 -7.10 -13.05 -11.18
CA GLU A 163 -6.02 -13.67 -11.96
C GLU A 163 -4.67 -13.03 -11.64
N ILE A 164 -4.64 -11.70 -11.53
CA ILE A 164 -3.45 -10.96 -11.10
C ILE A 164 -3.04 -11.34 -9.68
N SER A 165 -4.00 -11.40 -8.73
CA SER A 165 -3.70 -11.80 -7.35
C SER A 165 -3.19 -13.24 -7.31
N ALA A 166 -3.79 -14.16 -8.07
CA ALA A 166 -3.36 -15.54 -8.16
C ALA A 166 -1.93 -15.66 -8.72
N LYS A 167 -1.57 -14.87 -9.75
CA LYS A 167 -0.20 -14.85 -10.28
C LYS A 167 0.82 -14.37 -9.26
N VAL A 168 0.50 -13.32 -8.50
CA VAL A 168 1.37 -12.81 -7.41
C VAL A 168 1.46 -13.82 -6.27
N GLU A 169 0.38 -14.53 -5.96
CA GLU A 169 0.35 -15.54 -4.89
C GLU A 169 1.08 -16.83 -5.22
N GLN A 170 1.04 -17.25 -6.49
CA GLN A 170 1.70 -18.45 -6.98
C GLN A 170 3.16 -18.20 -7.38
N SER A 171 3.55 -16.93 -7.52
CA SER A 171 4.94 -16.57 -7.73
C SER A 171 5.72 -16.74 -6.44
N ASP A 172 6.68 -17.68 -6.44
CA ASP A 172 7.71 -17.77 -5.39
C ASP A 172 8.69 -16.58 -5.41
N THR A 173 8.50 -15.66 -6.35
CA THR A 173 9.40 -14.53 -6.57
C THR A 173 8.70 -13.20 -6.29
N ILE A 174 9.41 -12.28 -5.65
CA ILE A 174 8.90 -10.94 -5.35
C ILE A 174 8.67 -10.18 -6.67
N PRO A 175 7.50 -9.56 -6.89
CA PRO A 175 7.19 -8.85 -8.14
C PRO A 175 8.09 -7.62 -8.33
N SER A 176 8.33 -7.18 -9.55
CA SER A 176 9.03 -5.93 -9.85
C SER A 176 8.12 -4.70 -9.68
N LYS A 177 8.71 -3.50 -9.75
CA LYS A 177 7.94 -2.24 -9.74
C LYS A 177 6.96 -2.15 -10.90
N GLU A 178 7.40 -2.58 -12.08
CA GLU A 178 6.62 -2.58 -13.32
C GLU A 178 5.43 -3.53 -13.21
N GLU A 179 5.64 -4.73 -12.66
CA GLU A 179 4.57 -5.69 -12.41
C GLU A 179 3.52 -5.10 -11.46
N ILE A 180 3.96 -4.52 -10.33
CA ILE A 180 3.05 -3.86 -9.38
C ILE A 180 2.30 -2.69 -10.03
N CYS A 181 2.99 -1.88 -10.84
CA CYS A 181 2.36 -0.77 -11.53
C CYS A 181 1.34 -1.22 -12.57
N GLY A 182 1.60 -2.32 -13.27
CA GLY A 182 0.61 -2.96 -14.14
C GLY A 182 -0.64 -3.39 -13.36
N VAL A 183 -0.46 -4.02 -12.20
CA VAL A 183 -1.57 -4.39 -11.30
C VAL A 183 -2.36 -3.17 -10.87
N LEU A 184 -1.69 -2.18 -10.29
CA LEU A 184 -2.32 -0.98 -9.74
C LEU A 184 -3.06 -0.19 -10.82
N THR A 185 -2.49 -0.08 -12.01
CA THR A 185 -3.15 0.58 -13.16
C THR A 185 -4.37 -0.21 -13.62
N GLY A 186 -4.28 -1.54 -13.68
CA GLY A 186 -5.43 -2.40 -13.98
C GLY A 186 -6.57 -2.25 -12.97
N VAL A 187 -6.25 -2.23 -11.67
CA VAL A 187 -7.21 -1.94 -10.59
C VAL A 187 -7.86 -0.58 -10.81
N ARG A 188 -7.05 0.46 -11.05
CA ARG A 188 -7.51 1.83 -11.25
C ARG A 188 -8.47 1.96 -12.44
N VAL A 189 -8.15 1.32 -13.58
CA VAL A 189 -9.03 1.29 -14.76
C VAL A 189 -10.33 0.57 -14.45
N CYS A 190 -10.26 -0.60 -13.81
CA CYS A 190 -11.46 -1.32 -13.40
C CYS A 190 -12.37 -0.47 -12.51
N VAL A 191 -11.80 0.10 -11.45
CA VAL A 191 -12.57 0.89 -10.49
C VAL A 191 -13.17 2.08 -11.20
N GLN A 192 -12.43 2.76 -12.09
CA GLN A 192 -12.96 3.85 -12.89
C GLN A 192 -14.19 3.42 -13.70
N SER A 193 -14.14 2.27 -14.38
CA SER A 193 -15.29 1.75 -15.15
C SER A 193 -16.47 1.45 -14.23
N GLY A 194 -16.27 0.69 -13.16
CA GLY A 194 -17.35 0.32 -12.23
C GLY A 194 -17.99 1.54 -11.55
N VAL A 195 -17.18 2.49 -11.10
CA VAL A 195 -17.66 3.73 -10.47
C VAL A 195 -18.42 4.61 -11.48
N THR A 196 -17.97 4.67 -12.73
CA THR A 196 -18.66 5.44 -13.78
C THR A 196 -20.00 4.82 -14.15
N ALA A 197 -20.09 3.49 -14.18
CA ALA A 197 -21.32 2.76 -14.45
C ALA A 197 -22.34 2.86 -13.29
N ASN A 198 -21.87 2.66 -12.05
CA ASN A 198 -22.77 2.38 -10.93
C ASN A 198 -23.07 3.61 -10.06
N CYS A 199 -22.10 4.51 -9.88
CA CYS A 199 -22.27 5.67 -9.02
C CYS A 199 -22.76 6.86 -9.83
N LYS A 200 -23.92 7.47 -9.51
CA LYS A 200 -24.40 8.69 -10.19
C LYS A 200 -23.84 9.98 -9.60
N ASN A 201 -23.40 9.96 -8.34
CA ASN A 201 -22.89 11.12 -7.64
C ASN A 201 -21.45 11.46 -8.10
N GLN A 202 -21.26 12.66 -8.64
CA GLN A 202 -19.97 13.11 -9.15
C GLN A 202 -18.91 13.26 -8.04
N LYS A 203 -19.29 13.65 -6.81
CA LYS A 203 -18.36 13.71 -5.67
C LYS A 203 -17.79 12.33 -5.38
N THR A 204 -18.63 11.29 -5.36
CA THR A 204 -18.21 9.90 -5.19
C THR A 204 -17.25 9.45 -6.29
N ARG A 205 -17.59 9.73 -7.55
CA ARG A 205 -16.72 9.39 -8.69
C ARG A 205 -15.35 10.03 -8.54
N ASN A 206 -15.31 11.33 -8.29
CA ASN A 206 -14.07 12.08 -8.15
C ASN A 206 -13.26 11.60 -6.94
N ALA A 207 -13.92 11.36 -5.80
CA ALA A 207 -13.28 10.90 -4.58
C ALA A 207 -12.54 9.58 -4.79
N VAL A 208 -13.24 8.59 -5.37
CA VAL A 208 -12.69 7.24 -5.59
C VAL A 208 -11.65 7.23 -6.69
N ILE A 209 -11.92 7.85 -7.85
CA ILE A 209 -10.94 7.91 -8.94
C ILE A 209 -9.67 8.64 -8.47
N GLY A 210 -9.82 9.75 -7.74
CA GLY A 210 -8.68 10.49 -7.19
C GLY A 210 -7.86 9.69 -6.18
N PHE A 211 -8.51 8.84 -5.36
CA PHE A 211 -7.82 7.92 -4.46
C PHE A 211 -6.93 6.93 -5.24
N PHE A 212 -7.47 6.29 -6.27
CA PHE A 212 -6.69 5.35 -7.09
C PHE A 212 -5.64 6.07 -7.95
N ASP A 213 -5.92 7.28 -8.43
CA ASP A 213 -4.95 8.12 -9.13
C ASP A 213 -3.75 8.46 -8.24
N ALA A 214 -4.01 8.76 -6.96
CA ALA A 214 -2.96 9.00 -5.98
C ALA A 214 -2.15 7.72 -5.71
N ALA A 215 -2.79 6.56 -5.59
CA ALA A 215 -2.12 5.28 -5.37
C ALA A 215 -1.17 4.90 -6.52
N VAL A 216 -1.58 5.18 -7.76
CA VAL A 216 -0.77 4.90 -8.96
C VAL A 216 0.16 6.05 -9.36
N ALA A 217 0.14 7.18 -8.65
CA ALA A 217 0.97 8.33 -9.01
C ALA A 217 2.47 8.01 -9.12
N PRO A 218 3.07 7.20 -8.22
CA PRO A 218 4.48 6.81 -8.35
C PRO A 218 4.79 5.98 -9.61
N CYS A 219 3.79 5.30 -10.19
CA CYS A 219 3.97 4.56 -11.44
C CYS A 219 4.19 5.45 -12.66
N LYS A 220 3.77 6.71 -12.63
CA LYS A 220 3.92 7.65 -13.75
C LYS A 220 5.37 8.05 -14.02
N GLN A 221 6.28 7.75 -13.09
CA GLN A 221 7.72 7.96 -13.26
C GLN A 221 8.38 6.82 -14.06
N ILE A 222 7.64 5.75 -14.38
CA ILE A 222 8.09 4.62 -15.20
C ILE A 222 7.68 4.90 -16.65
N PRO A 223 8.61 4.89 -17.62
CA PRO A 223 8.28 5.06 -19.04
C PRO A 223 7.25 4.02 -19.50
N LEU A 224 6.24 4.45 -20.25
CA LEU A 224 5.14 3.59 -20.74
C LEU A 224 5.65 2.38 -21.53
N ASP A 225 6.77 2.53 -22.23
CA ASP A 225 7.41 1.49 -23.03
C ASP A 225 7.96 0.33 -22.18
N ALA A 226 8.23 0.55 -20.89
CA ALA A 226 8.64 -0.48 -19.94
C ALA A 226 7.44 -1.27 -19.37
N LEU A 227 6.22 -0.72 -19.45
CA LEU A 227 4.97 -1.39 -19.04
C LEU A 227 4.43 -2.32 -20.15
N THR A 228 4.99 -2.22 -21.36
CA THR A 228 4.61 -3.02 -22.54
C THR A 228 5.70 -3.98 -23.03
N SER A 229 6.80 -4.15 -22.28
CA SER A 229 7.86 -5.09 -22.68
C SER A 229 7.37 -6.54 -22.56
N PRO A 230 7.53 -7.37 -23.62
CA PRO A 230 6.69 -8.53 -23.85
C PRO A 230 7.36 -9.79 -23.32
N ASP A 231 6.93 -10.27 -22.15
CA ASP A 231 6.76 -11.71 -22.02
C ASP A 231 5.32 -12.03 -22.44
N LYS A 232 5.20 -12.83 -23.48
CA LYS A 232 4.00 -13.02 -24.31
C LYS A 232 2.82 -13.57 -23.50
N THR A 233 2.06 -12.75 -22.79
CA THR A 233 0.75 -13.19 -22.25
C THR A 233 -0.27 -12.08 -21.93
N LEU A 234 -0.03 -10.82 -22.31
CA LEU A 234 -0.96 -9.71 -22.02
C LEU A 234 -1.59 -9.03 -23.24
N THR A 235 -1.36 -9.56 -24.46
CA THR A 235 -1.89 -8.99 -25.71
C THR A 235 -3.39 -9.20 -25.93
N SER A 236 -4.13 -9.77 -24.98
CA SER A 236 -5.58 -9.99 -25.14
C SER A 236 -6.47 -8.91 -24.50
N ILE A 237 -5.93 -7.98 -23.71
CA ILE A 237 -6.79 -7.06 -22.92
C ILE A 237 -6.98 -5.69 -23.60
N THR A 238 -6.08 -5.27 -24.50
CA THR A 238 -6.16 -3.92 -25.11
C THR A 238 -6.95 -3.84 -26.42
N ASN A 239 -7.37 -4.95 -27.02
CA ASN A 239 -8.04 -4.93 -28.34
C ASN A 239 -9.58 -4.90 -28.30
N ASN A 240 -10.21 -4.77 -27.12
CA ASN A 240 -11.67 -4.72 -26.99
C ASN A 240 -12.21 -3.39 -26.44
N PHE A 241 -11.39 -2.34 -26.37
CA PHE A 241 -11.84 -1.01 -25.95
C PHE A 241 -11.37 0.06 -26.94
N LEU A 242 -11.94 0.02 -28.14
CA LEU A 242 -12.09 1.16 -29.05
C LEU A 242 -13.47 1.07 -29.71
#